data_AF-A0A3D9IBY5-F1
#
_entry.id   AF-A0A3D9IBY5-F1
#
_cell.length_a   1.000
_cell.length_b   1.000
_cell.length_c   1.000
_cell.angle_alpha   90.00
_cell.angle_beta   90.00
_cell.angle_gamma   90.00
#
_symmetry.space_group_name_H-M   'P 1'
#
loop_
_entity.id
_entity.type
_entity.pdbx_description
1 polymer ?
#
loop_
_entity_poly.entity_id
_entity_poly.type
_entity_poly.pdbx_seq_one_letter_code
_entity_poly.pdbx_strand_id
1 'polypeptide(L)'
;MTLPKKKKFLYRDPKYGFLMRLPCRWRNYIVVKRTKRISEAKYAVFFLFKYKGKVYEEALTILVYRMPLKRWREYYEGSPIQFLAQRSGLVFAYSTPSELPDDFLNESKEDYDYKKYGRPIRLLKRMVNADVPNIVNTFRLAIISGKR
;
A
#
# COMPACT_ATOMS: atom_id res chain seq x y z
N MET A 1 11.90 -7.86 33.24
CA MET A 1 11.97 -8.28 31.81
C MET A 1 10.71 -7.81 31.10
N THR A 2 10.81 -6.73 30.33
CA THR A 2 9.70 -6.22 29.51
C THR A 2 9.68 -6.97 28.18
N LEU A 3 8.60 -7.69 27.89
CA LEU A 3 8.39 -8.35 26.59
C LEU A 3 8.61 -7.34 25.46
N PRO A 4 9.42 -7.64 24.42
CA PRO A 4 9.65 -6.70 23.35
C PRO A 4 8.32 -6.40 22.65
N LYS A 5 7.87 -5.13 22.68
CA LYS A 5 6.72 -4.65 21.93
C LYS A 5 6.82 -5.20 20.50
N LYS A 6 5.83 -6.00 20.07
CA LYS A 6 5.77 -6.55 18.70
C LYS A 6 6.00 -5.39 17.72
N LYS A 7 7.14 -5.40 17.01
CA LYS A 7 7.55 -4.30 16.10
C LYS A 7 6.66 -4.20 14.86
N LYS A 8 5.96 -5.29 14.51
CA LYS A 8 5.10 -5.41 13.33
C LYS A 8 3.77 -6.08 13.69
N PHE A 9 2.72 -5.79 12.93
CA PHE A 9 1.44 -6.49 12.97
C PHE A 9 1.12 -7.11 11.61
N LEU A 10 0.31 -8.17 11.62
CA LEU A 10 -0.11 -8.86 10.41
C LEU A 10 -1.37 -8.20 9.84
N TYR A 11 -1.32 -7.78 8.58
CA TYR A 11 -2.50 -7.52 7.77
C TYR A 11 -2.87 -8.79 6.99
N ARG A 12 -4.16 -9.13 6.99
CA ARG A 12 -4.73 -10.22 6.20
C ARG A 12 -5.85 -9.66 5.33
N ASP A 13 -5.71 -9.81 4.03
CA ASP A 13 -6.80 -9.47 3.12
C ASP A 13 -7.92 -10.52 3.23
N PRO A 14 -9.17 -10.11 3.49
CA PRO A 14 -10.27 -11.04 3.66
C PRO A 14 -10.74 -11.69 2.36
N LYS A 15 -10.47 -11.09 1.19
CA LYS A 15 -11.03 -11.54 -0.09
C LYS A 15 -10.10 -12.49 -0.85
N TYR A 16 -8.82 -12.14 -0.93
CA TYR A 16 -7.81 -12.91 -1.67
C TYR A 16 -6.78 -13.60 -0.75
N GLY A 17 -6.89 -13.41 0.57
CA GLY A 17 -6.11 -14.15 1.55
C GLY A 17 -4.61 -13.83 1.54
N PHE A 18 -4.17 -12.73 0.92
CA PHE A 18 -2.78 -12.32 1.03
C PHE A 18 -2.49 -11.71 2.40
N LEU A 19 -1.24 -11.80 2.82
CA LEU A 19 -0.72 -11.41 4.11
C LEU A 19 0.46 -10.47 3.94
N MET A 20 0.56 -9.45 4.80
CA MET A 20 1.72 -8.56 4.88
C MET A 20 1.99 -8.19 6.33
N ARG A 21 3.25 -7.98 6.70
CA ARG A 21 3.64 -7.50 8.04
C ARG A 21 3.92 -6.00 7.99
N LEU A 22 3.04 -5.21 8.61
CA LEU A 22 3.16 -3.77 8.68
C LEU A 22 3.83 -3.34 10.00
N PRO A 23 4.66 -2.28 10.02
CA PRO A 23 5.17 -1.69 11.24
C PRO A 23 4.03 -1.24 12.16
N CYS A 24 4.11 -1.50 13.48
CA CYS A 24 3.03 -1.10 14.42
C CYS A 24 2.73 0.40 14.42
N ARG A 25 3.71 1.25 14.08
CA ARG A 25 3.52 2.68 13.91
C ARG A 25 2.48 3.04 12.84
N TRP A 26 2.31 2.21 11.81
CA TRP A 26 1.31 2.46 10.76
C TRP A 26 -0.12 2.49 11.31
N ARG A 27 -0.43 1.76 12.40
CA ARG A 27 -1.79 1.69 12.96
C ARG A 27 -2.42 3.06 13.25
N ASN A 28 -1.60 4.04 13.62
CA ASN A 28 -2.07 5.37 13.97
C ASN A 28 -2.18 6.30 12.75
N TYR A 29 -1.67 5.89 11.60
CA TYR A 29 -1.45 6.73 10.43
C TYR A 29 -2.02 6.16 9.15
N ILE A 30 -2.82 5.09 9.23
CA ILE A 30 -3.48 4.51 8.06
C ILE A 30 -4.98 4.34 8.28
N VAL A 31 -5.70 4.44 7.17
CA VAL A 31 -7.04 3.88 7.00
C VAL A 31 -6.99 2.89 5.85
N VAL A 32 -7.55 1.69 6.04
CA VAL A 32 -7.55 0.67 4.99
C VAL A 32 -8.89 0.71 4.25
N LYS A 33 -8.86 1.08 2.97
CA LYS A 33 -10.02 1.06 2.06
C LYS A 33 -9.86 -0.07 1.04
N ARG A 34 -10.97 -0.71 0.68
CA ARG A 34 -10.98 -1.81 -0.30
C ARG A 34 -12.00 -1.51 -1.38
N THR A 35 -11.68 -1.79 -2.63
CA THR A 35 -12.62 -1.64 -3.75
C THR A 35 -12.64 -2.86 -4.67
N LYS A 36 -13.82 -3.17 -5.23
CA LYS A 36 -14.03 -4.35 -6.09
C LYS A 36 -13.66 -4.13 -7.56
N ARG A 37 -13.48 -2.90 -8.03
CA ARG A 37 -13.02 -2.61 -9.39
C ARG A 37 -12.44 -1.21 -9.42
N ILE A 38 -11.21 -1.10 -9.90
CA ILE A 38 -10.57 0.19 -10.19
C ILE A 38 -9.77 0.05 -11.46
N SER A 39 -10.14 0.81 -12.50
CA SER A 39 -9.56 0.66 -13.84
C SER A 39 -9.59 -0.83 -14.28
N GLU A 40 -8.45 -1.35 -14.74
CA GLU A 40 -8.21 -2.74 -15.14
C GLU A 40 -8.05 -3.72 -13.96
N ALA A 41 -7.89 -3.24 -12.72
CA ALA A 41 -7.75 -4.09 -11.55
C ALA A 41 -9.11 -4.61 -11.05
N LYS A 42 -9.19 -5.92 -10.82
CA LYS A 42 -10.36 -6.61 -10.24
C LYS A 42 -10.52 -6.35 -8.74
N TYR A 43 -9.51 -5.79 -8.09
CA TYR A 43 -9.56 -5.44 -6.68
C TYR A 43 -8.39 -4.56 -6.31
N ALA A 44 -8.63 -3.65 -5.37
CA ALA A 44 -7.56 -2.89 -4.76
C ALA A 44 -7.76 -2.73 -3.25
N VAL A 45 -6.64 -2.66 -2.55
CA VAL A 45 -6.54 -2.31 -1.13
C VAL A 45 -5.66 -1.08 -1.02
N PHE A 46 -6.23 0.03 -0.54
CA PHE A 46 -5.54 1.28 -0.30
C PHE A 46 -5.22 1.42 1.18
N PHE A 47 -3.95 1.67 1.48
CA PHE A 47 -3.49 2.07 2.80
C PHE A 47 -3.38 3.59 2.80
N LEU A 48 -4.52 4.27 3.02
CA LEU A 48 -4.64 5.73 2.97
C LEU A 48 -3.93 6.36 4.15
N PHE A 49 -3.08 7.35 3.92
CA PHE A 49 -2.39 8.07 4.96
C PHE A 49 -3.38 8.91 5.77
N LYS A 50 -3.27 8.85 7.11
CA LYS A 50 -4.09 9.65 8.02
C LYS A 50 -3.19 10.41 8.98
N TYR A 51 -3.49 11.69 9.20
CA TYR A 51 -2.79 12.50 10.18
C TYR A 51 -3.74 13.49 10.85
N LYS A 52 -3.72 13.54 12.19
CA LYS A 52 -4.57 14.42 13.02
C LYS A 52 -6.05 14.43 12.60
N GLY A 53 -6.61 13.25 12.31
CA GLY A 53 -8.01 13.10 11.94
C GLY A 53 -8.30 13.22 10.44
N LYS A 54 -7.49 13.96 9.68
CA LYS A 54 -7.64 14.07 8.21
C LYS A 54 -7.04 12.85 7.50
N VAL A 55 -7.77 12.33 6.52
CA VAL A 55 -7.32 11.28 5.60
C VAL A 55 -6.86 11.94 4.31
N TYR A 56 -5.70 11.54 3.84
CA TYR A 56 -5.05 11.98 2.61
C TYR A 56 -4.98 10.80 1.62
N GLU A 57 -4.12 10.91 0.62
CA GLU A 57 -3.87 9.86 -0.37
C GLU A 57 -3.16 8.62 0.20
N GLU A 58 -3.06 7.57 -0.61
CA GLU A 58 -2.40 6.31 -0.26
C GLU A 58 -0.91 6.45 0.06
N ALA A 59 -0.45 5.70 1.06
CA ALA A 59 0.97 5.41 1.24
C ALA A 59 1.40 4.11 0.53
N LEU A 60 0.43 3.21 0.28
CA LEU A 60 0.63 1.93 -0.39
C LEU A 60 -0.71 1.47 -0.96
N THR A 61 -0.69 1.00 -2.21
CA THR A 61 -1.84 0.36 -2.84
C THR A 61 -1.45 -1.05 -3.25
N ILE A 62 -2.30 -2.04 -2.94
CA ILE A 62 -2.19 -3.41 -3.43
C ILE A 62 -3.27 -3.64 -4.47
N LEU A 63 -2.87 -4.12 -5.64
CA LEU A 63 -3.72 -4.33 -6.80
C LEU A 63 -3.79 -5.81 -7.14
N VAL A 64 -4.97 -6.27 -7.55
CA VAL A 64 -5.17 -7.65 -8.02
C VAL A 64 -5.80 -7.61 -9.40
N TYR A 65 -5.08 -8.16 -10.37
CA TYR A 65 -5.50 -8.29 -11.76
C TYR A 65 -5.91 -9.74 -12.04
N ARG A 66 -6.84 -9.93 -12.97
CA ARG A 66 -7.22 -11.26 -13.48
C ARG A 66 -6.80 -11.36 -14.94
N MET A 67 -5.53 -11.68 -15.15
CA MET A 67 -4.93 -11.85 -16.48
C MET A 67 -3.64 -12.70 -16.39
N PRO A 68 -3.16 -13.28 -17.49
CA PRO A 68 -1.86 -13.93 -17.54
C PRO A 68 -0.72 -12.95 -17.20
N LEU A 69 0.33 -13.44 -16.53
CA LEU A 69 1.49 -12.60 -16.16
C LEU A 69 2.20 -11.99 -17.37
N LYS A 70 2.30 -12.72 -18.48
CA LYS A 70 2.89 -12.20 -19.72
C LYS A 70 2.15 -10.94 -20.19
N ARG A 71 0.83 -11.01 -20.30
CA ARG A 71 -0.01 -9.87 -20.68
C ARG A 71 0.07 -8.73 -19.65
N TRP A 72 0.14 -9.06 -18.36
CA TRP A 72 0.33 -8.03 -17.33
C TRP A 72 1.66 -7.28 -17.50
N ARG A 73 2.76 -7.99 -17.80
CA ARG A 73 4.06 -7.35 -18.06
C ARG A 73 4.02 -6.45 -19.29
N GLU A 74 3.40 -6.91 -20.38
CA GLU A 74 3.24 -6.10 -21.60
C GLU A 74 2.57 -4.73 -21.33
N TYR A 75 1.66 -4.62 -20.36
CA TYR A 75 1.00 -3.36 -20.01
C TYR A 75 1.70 -2.55 -18.91
N TYR A 76 2.36 -3.21 -17.95
CA TYR A 76 2.79 -2.56 -16.71
C TYR A 76 4.30 -2.60 -16.47
N GLU A 77 5.07 -3.28 -17.32
CA GLU A 77 6.53 -3.21 -17.29
C GLU A 77 6.99 -1.77 -17.54
N GLY A 78 7.88 -1.27 -16.68
CA GLY A 78 8.29 0.13 -16.69
C GLY A 78 7.31 1.12 -16.03
N SER A 79 6.10 0.67 -15.64
CA SER A 79 5.16 1.52 -14.89
C SER A 79 5.51 1.61 -13.39
N PRO A 80 4.95 2.58 -12.65
CA PRO A 80 5.06 2.64 -11.18
C PRO A 80 4.43 1.44 -10.45
N ILE A 81 3.67 0.60 -11.16
CA ILE A 81 3.01 -0.58 -10.62
C ILE A 81 3.97 -1.77 -10.68
N GLN A 82 4.32 -2.31 -9.52
CA GLN A 82 5.34 -3.33 -9.36
C GLN A 82 4.74 -4.68 -9.01
N PHE A 83 5.26 -5.74 -9.64
CA PHE A 83 4.83 -7.11 -9.42
C PHE A 83 5.15 -7.60 -8.00
N LEU A 84 4.22 -8.35 -7.39
CA LEU A 84 4.42 -9.03 -6.10
C LEU A 84 4.43 -10.56 -6.25
N ALA A 85 3.39 -11.10 -6.88
CA ALA A 85 3.16 -12.54 -6.94
C ALA A 85 2.11 -12.90 -8.00
N GLN A 86 2.06 -14.16 -8.38
CA GLN A 86 1.03 -14.72 -9.23
C GLN A 86 0.42 -15.98 -8.58
N ARG A 87 -0.89 -16.16 -8.70
CA ARG A 87 -1.57 -17.42 -8.33
C ARG A 87 -2.88 -17.59 -9.09
N SER A 88 -3.09 -18.76 -9.69
CA SER A 88 -4.37 -19.17 -10.29
C SER A 88 -4.95 -18.12 -11.27
N GLY A 89 -4.13 -17.60 -12.18
CA GLY A 89 -4.54 -16.57 -13.16
C GLY A 89 -4.77 -15.18 -12.57
N LEU A 90 -4.38 -14.95 -11.30
CA LEU A 90 -4.34 -13.64 -10.68
C LEU A 90 -2.90 -13.13 -10.59
N VAL A 91 -2.72 -11.84 -10.88
CA VAL A 91 -1.47 -11.12 -10.64
C VAL A 91 -1.70 -10.15 -9.48
N PHE A 92 -0.83 -10.22 -8.48
CA PHE A 92 -0.78 -9.31 -7.35
C PHE A 92 0.34 -8.31 -7.61
N ALA A 93 0.05 -7.04 -7.45
CA ALA A 93 0.98 -5.96 -7.66
C ALA A 93 0.80 -4.88 -6.58
N TYR A 94 1.73 -3.95 -6.50
CA TYR A 94 1.62 -2.79 -5.64
C TYR A 94 2.05 -1.51 -6.34
N SER A 95 1.60 -0.39 -5.81
CA SER A 95 2.14 0.93 -6.14
C SER A 95 2.26 1.77 -4.89
N THR A 96 3.10 2.79 -4.99
CA THR A 96 3.22 3.89 -4.02
C THR A 96 2.94 5.20 -4.75
N PRO A 97 2.53 6.25 -4.04
CA PRO A 97 2.38 7.56 -4.65
C PRO A 97 3.73 8.02 -5.22
N SER A 98 3.72 8.64 -6.40
CA SER A 98 4.91 9.27 -7.00
C SER A 98 5.19 10.64 -6.37
N GLU A 99 4.13 11.32 -5.94
CA GLU A 99 4.16 12.67 -5.39
C GLU A 99 3.53 12.71 -3.99
N LEU A 100 3.72 13.82 -3.27
CA LEU A 100 2.99 14.03 -2.02
C LEU A 100 1.59 14.56 -2.33
N PRO A 101 0.61 14.36 -1.42
CA PRO A 101 -0.75 14.84 -1.62
C PRO A 101 -0.82 16.34 -1.96
N ASP A 102 -1.70 16.70 -2.90
CA ASP A 102 -1.95 18.10 -3.28
C ASP A 102 -2.38 18.96 -2.08
N ASP A 103 -3.02 18.35 -1.08
CA ASP A 103 -3.34 18.99 0.20
C ASP A 103 -2.13 19.63 0.90
N PHE A 104 -0.92 19.17 0.58
CA PHE A 104 0.32 19.65 1.16
C PHE A 104 0.96 20.80 0.39
N LEU A 105 0.41 21.20 -0.76
CA LEU A 105 0.89 22.33 -1.54
C LEU A 105 0.68 23.66 -0.79
N ASN A 106 1.55 24.62 -1.08
CA ASN A 106 1.41 26.00 -0.66
C ASN A 106 0.31 26.71 -1.49
N GLU A 107 0.06 27.98 -1.21
CA GLU A 107 -0.97 28.75 -1.91
C GLU A 107 -0.68 28.94 -3.41
N SER A 108 0.60 29.04 -3.81
CA SER A 108 0.98 29.16 -5.23
C SER A 108 0.85 27.84 -5.99
N LYS A 109 0.75 26.71 -5.28
CA LYS A 109 0.77 25.34 -5.81
C LYS A 109 2.06 24.95 -6.53
N GLU A 110 3.13 25.72 -6.36
CA GLU A 110 4.44 25.47 -6.99
C GLU A 110 5.36 24.62 -6.12
N ASP A 111 5.13 24.60 -4.79
CA ASP A 111 5.89 23.78 -3.84
C ASP A 111 5.00 23.35 -2.67
N TYR A 112 5.51 22.45 -1.83
CA TYR A 112 4.85 22.00 -0.62
C TYR A 112 5.02 22.98 0.54
N ASP A 113 3.96 23.20 1.30
CA ASP A 113 3.98 23.97 2.55
C ASP A 113 4.61 23.14 3.68
N TYR A 114 5.94 23.13 3.72
CA TYR A 114 6.71 22.46 4.77
C TYR A 114 6.52 23.09 6.16
N LYS A 115 6.10 24.36 6.24
CA LYS A 115 5.83 25.01 7.54
C LYS A 115 4.59 24.38 8.19
N LYS A 116 3.52 24.21 7.42
CA LYS A 116 2.27 23.60 7.88
C LYS A 116 2.31 22.08 7.92
N TYR A 117 2.91 21.45 6.90
CA TYR A 117 2.85 20.01 6.67
C TYR A 117 4.19 19.28 6.85
N GLY A 118 5.24 19.94 7.36
CA GLY A 118 6.56 19.32 7.49
C GLY A 118 6.56 17.98 8.26
N ARG A 119 5.75 17.86 9.32
CA ARG A 119 5.62 16.58 10.06
C ARG A 119 4.88 15.49 9.28
N PRO A 120 3.66 15.71 8.75
CA PRO A 120 2.99 14.69 7.92
C PRO A 120 3.79 14.34 6.66
N ILE A 121 4.46 15.30 6.01
CA ILE A 121 5.34 15.03 4.87
C ILE A 121 6.48 14.08 5.25
N ARG A 122 7.24 14.38 6.32
CA ARG A 122 8.33 13.50 6.79
C ARG A 122 7.83 12.10 7.15
N LEU A 123 6.64 12.03 7.74
CA LEU A 123 6.02 10.77 8.12
C LEU A 123 5.65 9.94 6.88
N LEU A 124 4.97 10.54 5.90
CA LEU A 124 4.58 9.89 4.66
C LEU A 124 5.81 9.45 3.86
N LYS A 125 6.80 10.33 3.66
CA LYS A 125 8.08 9.98 3.01
C LYS A 125 8.75 8.78 3.66
N ARG A 126 8.79 8.72 5.00
CA ARG A 126 9.34 7.56 5.71
C ARG A 126 8.51 6.30 5.51
N MET A 127 7.17 6.41 5.54
CA MET A 127 6.29 5.27 5.29
C MET A 127 6.53 4.71 3.88
N VAL A 128 6.55 5.57 2.86
CA VAL A 128 6.78 5.15 1.47
C VAL A 128 8.20 4.63 1.27
N ASN A 129 9.22 5.42 1.57
CA ASN A 129 10.60 5.10 1.14
C ASN A 129 11.28 4.08 2.05
N ALA A 130 10.99 4.08 3.36
CA ALA A 130 11.65 3.19 4.31
C ALA A 130 10.79 1.97 4.70
N ASP A 131 9.46 2.13 4.85
CA ASP A 131 8.61 1.03 5.29
C ASP A 131 8.10 0.16 4.15
N VAL A 132 7.62 0.74 3.03
CA VAL A 132 6.98 -0.05 1.96
C VAL A 132 7.88 -1.15 1.42
N PRO A 133 9.17 -0.94 1.07
CA PRO A 133 10.04 -2.01 0.60
C PRO A 133 10.10 -3.19 1.59
N ASN A 134 10.15 -2.88 2.88
CA ASN A 134 10.18 -3.87 3.95
C ASN A 134 8.83 -4.57 4.19
N ILE A 135 7.71 -3.91 3.84
CA ILE A 135 6.36 -4.49 3.92
C ILE A 135 6.15 -5.45 2.76
N VAL A 136 6.43 -5.02 1.53
CA VAL A 136 6.17 -5.82 0.32
C VAL A 136 7.03 -7.09 0.29
N ASN A 137 8.26 -7.04 0.83
CA ASN A 137 9.10 -8.24 1.01
C ASN A 137 8.48 -9.30 1.93
N THR A 138 7.52 -8.91 2.77
CA THR A 138 6.78 -9.83 3.65
C THR A 138 5.46 -10.31 3.04
N PHE A 139 5.15 -9.89 1.81
CA PHE A 139 3.95 -10.31 1.11
C PHE A 139 3.94 -11.84 0.94
N ARG A 140 2.87 -12.48 1.38
CA ARG A 140 2.66 -13.92 1.22
C ARG A 140 1.21 -14.20 0.85
N LEU A 141 1.00 -15.18 -0.01
CA LEU A 141 -0.33 -15.69 -0.29
C LEU A 141 -0.65 -16.78 0.74
N ALA A 142 -1.69 -16.62 1.55
CA ALA A 142 -2.09 -17.68 2.47
C ALA A 142 -2.51 -18.92 1.66
N ILE A 143 -2.07 -20.09 2.09
CA ILE A 143 -2.60 -21.37 1.61
C ILE A 143 -4.07 -21.36 2.03
N ILE A 144 -4.98 -21.32 1.05
CA ILE A 144 -6.38 -21.58 1.32
C ILE A 144 -6.45 -23.10 1.44
N SER A 145 -6.40 -23.61 2.66
CA SER A 145 -6.75 -25.01 2.93
C SER A 145 -8.21 -25.14 2.50
N GLY A 146 -8.44 -25.72 1.32
CA GLY A 146 -9.77 -26.10 0.91
C GLY A 146 -10.33 -27.04 1.96
N LYS A 147 -11.41 -26.64 2.63
CA LYS A 147 -12.33 -27.64 3.15
C LYS A 147 -12.83 -28.41 1.92
N ARG A 148 -12.35 -29.65 1.78
CA ARG A 148 -13.07 -30.68 1.05
C ARG A 148 -14.36 -30.96 1.78
#